data_AF-A0A7S1J929-F1
#
_entry.id   AF-A0A7S1J929-F1
#
_cell.length_a   1.000
_cell.length_b   1.000
_cell.length_c   1.000
_cell.angle_alpha   90.00
_cell.angle_beta   90.00
_cell.angle_gamma   90.00
#
_symmetry.space_group_name_H-M   'P 1'
#
loop_
_entity.id
_entity.type
_entity.pdbx_description
1 polymer ?
#
loop_
_entity_poly.entity_id
_entity_poly.type
_entity_poly.pdbx_seq_one_letter_code
_entity_poly.pdbx_strand_id
1 'polypeptide(L)'
;MTSGAAVQTQMEAFAFRKLVEHLQMRTDVQNIDLMNLAGFCRNCLAKWYVHGARLQGVNMTYDESCHVVYGMPLKKWKSEYQTPATPEQLALFADTTRHAQHPELPPPTAPLAPAAPGPAQCPPPTAPKRMLSDVCCQDEAVLQPTPPQPMALAPSHALSDKGVDVQLGVLTVSDRASQGEYADLSGPQIQTQLKDFASQFPLGTWRLAVSRTGVVPDEQQCIESVLKEWSEPADGVSPCNLILTTGGTGFALRDVTPEATQAVLHKAAAGLMTAVLLESMKVEPLAMLSRAVAGIRHRTLIINLPGRPNAVRQNLQILLPVLGYAVQQVDGQL
;
A
#
# COMPACT_ATOMS: atom_id res chain seq x y z
N MET A 1 33.73 7.49 -12.57
CA MET A 1 33.27 6.40 -11.67
C MET A 1 31.75 6.38 -11.75
N THR A 2 31.15 5.29 -12.24
CA THR A 2 29.69 5.13 -12.25
C THR A 2 29.19 5.24 -10.81
N SER A 3 28.18 6.08 -10.55
CA SER A 3 27.63 6.24 -9.20
C SER A 3 27.09 4.91 -8.69
N GLY A 4 27.12 4.68 -7.37
CA GLY A 4 26.61 3.44 -6.77
C GLY A 4 25.15 3.15 -7.17
N ALA A 5 24.34 4.19 -7.33
CA ALA A 5 22.95 4.08 -7.80
C ALA A 5 22.86 3.55 -9.25
N ALA A 6 23.73 4.02 -10.16
CA ALA A 6 23.73 3.54 -11.55
C ALA A 6 24.13 2.07 -11.66
N VAL A 7 25.08 1.63 -10.81
CA VAL A 7 25.48 0.21 -10.75
C VAL A 7 24.33 -0.64 -10.19
N GLN A 8 23.66 -0.19 -9.12
CA GLN A 8 22.51 -0.89 -8.55
C GLN A 8 21.38 -1.08 -9.59
N THR A 9 21.02 -0.03 -10.32
CA THR A 9 20.00 -0.12 -11.38
C THR A 9 20.38 -1.13 -12.46
N GLN A 10 21.65 -1.22 -12.85
CA GLN A 10 22.11 -2.21 -13.84
C GLN A 10 21.99 -3.64 -13.33
N MET A 11 22.29 -3.88 -12.04
CA MET A 11 22.15 -5.19 -11.40
C MET A 11 20.68 -5.62 -11.31
N GLU A 12 19.81 -4.72 -10.86
CA GLU A 12 18.36 -4.97 -10.77
C GLU A 12 17.76 -5.26 -12.16
N ALA A 13 18.12 -4.46 -13.17
CA ALA A 13 17.69 -4.68 -14.54
C ALA A 13 18.19 -6.02 -15.12
N PHE A 14 19.40 -6.46 -14.75
CA PHE A 14 19.92 -7.77 -15.13
C PHE A 14 19.11 -8.90 -14.50
N ALA A 15 18.84 -8.82 -13.20
CA ALA A 15 18.03 -9.82 -12.49
C ALA A 15 16.62 -9.92 -13.08
N PHE A 16 15.97 -8.79 -13.38
CA PHE A 16 14.66 -8.75 -14.02
C PHE A 16 14.67 -9.43 -15.40
N ARG A 17 15.66 -9.11 -16.25
CA ARG A 17 15.79 -9.76 -17.57
C ARG A 17 15.96 -11.27 -17.45
N LYS A 18 16.73 -11.75 -16.46
CA LYS A 18 16.90 -13.19 -16.21
C LYS A 18 15.63 -13.87 -15.74
N LEU A 19 14.82 -13.21 -14.92
CA LEU A 19 13.50 -13.72 -14.55
C LEU A 19 12.57 -13.84 -15.79
N VAL A 20 12.51 -12.82 -16.63
CA VAL A 20 11.69 -12.83 -17.85
C VAL A 20 12.14 -13.94 -18.79
N GLU A 21 13.45 -14.06 -19.07
CA GLU A 21 14.03 -15.13 -19.89
C GLU A 21 13.67 -16.53 -19.33
N HIS A 22 13.78 -16.72 -18.01
CA HIS A 22 13.40 -17.98 -17.37
C HIS A 22 11.91 -18.30 -17.58
N LEU A 23 11.02 -17.32 -17.40
CA LEU A 23 9.58 -17.50 -17.59
C LEU A 23 9.17 -17.72 -19.05
N GLN A 24 9.93 -17.20 -20.01
CA GLN A 24 9.74 -17.46 -21.44
C GLN A 24 10.08 -18.91 -21.80
N MET A 25 11.12 -19.49 -21.19
CA MET A 25 11.48 -20.90 -21.39
C MET A 25 10.50 -21.88 -20.73
N ARG A 26 9.86 -21.47 -19.62
CA ARG A 26 8.94 -22.30 -18.84
C ARG A 26 7.50 -22.25 -19.35
N THR A 27 7.27 -22.63 -20.61
CA THR A 27 5.92 -22.71 -21.21
C THR A 27 5.03 -23.78 -20.57
N ASP A 28 5.63 -24.73 -19.85
CA ASP A 28 4.95 -25.73 -19.01
C ASP A 28 4.22 -25.10 -17.82
N VAL A 29 4.71 -23.96 -17.32
CA VAL A 29 4.12 -23.28 -16.16
C VAL A 29 3.04 -22.31 -16.61
N GLN A 30 1.78 -22.63 -16.33
CA GLN A 30 0.65 -21.79 -16.71
C GLN A 30 0.53 -20.57 -15.80
N ASN A 31 -0.13 -19.52 -16.28
CA ASN A 31 -0.34 -18.32 -15.46
C ASN A 31 -1.15 -18.61 -14.19
N ILE A 32 -2.08 -19.57 -14.24
CA ILE A 32 -2.88 -19.95 -13.06
C ILE A 32 -2.01 -20.58 -11.97
N ASP A 33 -0.97 -21.34 -12.34
CA ASP A 33 -0.03 -21.92 -11.37
C ASP A 33 0.79 -20.83 -10.69
N LEU A 34 1.25 -19.84 -11.47
CA LEU A 34 1.98 -18.69 -10.92
C LEU A 34 1.11 -17.86 -9.98
N MET A 35 -0.17 -17.65 -10.32
CA MET A 35 -1.12 -16.92 -9.46
C MET A 35 -1.39 -17.68 -8.16
N ASN A 36 -1.69 -18.97 -8.24
CA ASN A 36 -1.99 -19.79 -7.06
C ASN A 36 -0.78 -19.93 -6.13
N LEU A 37 0.44 -20.02 -6.67
CA LEU A 37 1.66 -20.20 -5.88
C LEU A 37 2.25 -18.90 -5.35
N ALA A 38 2.38 -17.90 -6.23
CA ALA A 38 3.18 -16.70 -5.98
C ALA A 38 2.36 -15.41 -5.96
N GLY A 39 1.06 -15.47 -6.25
CA GLY A 39 0.18 -14.31 -6.27
C GLY A 39 0.34 -13.39 -7.48
N PHE A 40 1.21 -13.71 -8.45
CA PHE A 40 1.36 -12.94 -9.68
C PHE A 40 1.63 -13.85 -10.88
N CYS A 41 1.44 -13.36 -12.10
CA CYS A 41 1.78 -14.10 -13.33
C CYS A 41 2.48 -13.22 -14.37
N ARG A 42 2.70 -13.75 -15.57
CA ARG A 42 3.31 -13.02 -16.70
C ARG A 42 2.52 -11.76 -17.08
N ASN A 43 1.19 -11.78 -16.98
CA ASN A 43 0.38 -10.59 -17.23
C ASN A 43 0.65 -9.46 -16.23
N CYS A 44 0.94 -9.80 -14.97
CA CYS A 44 1.32 -8.85 -13.92
C CYS A 44 2.65 -8.17 -14.27
N LEU A 45 3.65 -8.96 -14.68
CA LEU A 45 4.94 -8.45 -15.15
C LEU A 45 4.78 -7.51 -16.35
N ALA A 46 3.92 -7.86 -17.32
CA ALA A 46 3.66 -7.02 -18.48
C ALA A 46 2.99 -5.69 -18.11
N LYS A 47 2.09 -5.69 -17.10
CA LYS A 47 1.48 -4.47 -16.55
C LYS A 47 2.49 -3.57 -15.84
N TRP A 48 3.37 -4.15 -15.02
CA TRP A 48 4.44 -3.38 -14.37
C TRP A 48 5.42 -2.78 -15.37
N TYR A 49 5.76 -3.52 -16.42
CA TYR A 49 6.67 -3.05 -17.46
C TYR A 49 6.11 -1.83 -18.21
N VAL A 50 4.85 -1.90 -18.67
CA VAL A 50 4.21 -0.76 -19.35
C VAL A 50 3.99 0.42 -18.41
N HIS A 51 3.69 0.18 -17.13
CA HIS A 51 3.59 1.25 -16.13
C HIS A 51 4.94 1.95 -15.94
N GLY A 52 6.03 1.19 -15.80
CA GLY A 52 7.39 1.71 -15.73
C GLY A 52 7.78 2.53 -16.96
N ALA A 53 7.44 2.06 -18.16
CA ALA A 53 7.67 2.80 -19.41
C ALA A 53 6.96 4.16 -19.40
N ARG A 54 5.70 4.20 -18.97
CA ARG A 54 4.90 5.44 -18.90
C ARG A 54 5.42 6.43 -17.87
N LEU A 55 5.91 5.96 -16.72
CA LEU A 55 6.58 6.82 -15.73
C LEU A 55 7.84 7.49 -16.30
N GLN A 56 8.48 6.88 -17.30
CA GLN A 56 9.63 7.42 -18.02
C GLN A 56 9.24 8.24 -19.26
N GLY A 57 7.94 8.51 -19.47
CA GLY A 57 7.44 9.23 -20.64
C GLY A 57 7.49 8.43 -21.95
N VAL A 58 7.74 7.11 -21.89
CA VAL A 58 7.75 6.24 -23.07
C VAL A 58 6.33 5.78 -23.35
N ASN A 59 5.82 6.08 -24.55
CA ASN A 59 4.53 5.57 -25.00
C ASN A 59 4.66 4.10 -25.40
N MET A 60 4.07 3.22 -24.59
CA MET A 60 4.07 1.78 -24.80
C MET A 60 2.68 1.22 -24.55
N THR A 61 2.26 0.30 -25.41
CA THR A 61 1.00 -0.44 -25.32
C THR A 61 1.16 -1.70 -24.47
N TYR A 62 0.04 -2.22 -23.97
CA TYR A 62 0.04 -3.47 -23.22
C TYR A 62 0.43 -4.69 -24.08
N ASP A 63 0.11 -4.68 -25.37
CA ASP A 63 0.46 -5.79 -26.28
C ASP A 63 1.97 -5.82 -26.55
N GLU A 64 2.60 -4.65 -26.68
CA GLU A 64 4.07 -4.51 -26.76
C GLU A 64 4.75 -5.00 -25.47
N SER A 65 4.22 -4.66 -24.28
CA SER A 65 4.79 -5.16 -23.04
C SER A 65 4.57 -6.66 -22.83
N CYS A 66 3.44 -7.20 -23.31
CA CYS A 66 3.24 -8.65 -23.38
C CYS A 66 4.28 -9.30 -24.29
N HIS A 67 4.61 -8.71 -25.45
CA HIS A 67 5.66 -9.23 -26.31
C HIS A 67 7.00 -9.33 -25.58
N VAL A 68 7.37 -8.30 -24.79
CA VAL A 68 8.59 -8.32 -23.97
C VAL A 68 8.57 -9.45 -22.96
N VAL A 69 7.45 -9.69 -22.27
CA VAL A 69 7.38 -10.70 -21.19
C VAL A 69 7.21 -12.12 -21.72
N TYR A 70 6.43 -12.32 -22.77
CA TYR A 70 6.14 -13.64 -23.35
C TYR A 70 7.12 -14.04 -24.47
N GLY A 71 7.91 -13.10 -24.98
CA GLY A 71 8.78 -13.32 -26.14
C GLY A 71 8.03 -13.38 -27.48
N MET A 72 6.71 -13.20 -27.46
CA MET A 72 5.81 -13.22 -28.62
C MET A 72 4.46 -12.57 -28.27
N PRO A 73 3.59 -12.26 -29.25
CA PRO A 73 2.26 -11.73 -28.99
C PRO A 73 1.43 -12.65 -28.10
N LEU A 74 0.68 -12.06 -27.14
CA LEU A 74 -0.10 -12.83 -26.16
C LEU A 74 -1.09 -13.79 -26.81
N LYS A 75 -1.78 -13.35 -27.87
CA LYS A 75 -2.74 -14.19 -28.61
C LYS A 75 -2.08 -15.46 -29.16
N LYS A 76 -0.85 -15.33 -29.67
CA LYS A 76 -0.07 -16.44 -30.22
C LYS A 76 0.39 -17.39 -29.11
N TRP A 77 0.88 -16.84 -28.00
CA TRP A 77 1.28 -17.65 -26.85
C TRP A 77 0.11 -18.49 -26.32
N LYS A 78 -1.08 -17.88 -26.21
CA LYS A 78 -2.30 -18.59 -25.78
C LYS A 78 -2.66 -19.75 -26.70
N SER A 79 -2.60 -19.54 -28.02
CA SER A 79 -2.92 -20.62 -28.97
C SER A 79 -1.91 -21.75 -28.97
N GLU A 80 -0.63 -21.47 -28.70
CA GLU A 80 0.44 -22.46 -28.79
C GLU A 80 0.70 -23.20 -27.47
N TYR A 81 0.48 -22.54 -26.32
CA TYR A 81 0.95 -23.05 -25.03
C TYR A 81 -0.07 -23.00 -23.89
N GLN A 82 -1.18 -22.26 -24.02
CA GLN A 82 -2.15 -22.19 -22.93
C GLN A 82 -3.01 -23.44 -22.88
N THR A 83 -3.00 -24.12 -21.72
CA THR A 83 -3.85 -25.27 -21.46
C THR A 83 -5.10 -24.88 -20.66
N PRO A 84 -6.20 -25.64 -20.78
CA PRO A 84 -7.36 -25.45 -19.91
C PRO A 84 -6.99 -25.67 -18.44
N ALA A 85 -7.50 -24.80 -17.57
CA ALA A 85 -7.32 -24.95 -16.13
C ALA A 85 -8.09 -26.16 -15.58
N THR A 86 -7.47 -26.89 -14.66
CA THR A 86 -8.13 -28.00 -13.96
C THR A 86 -9.13 -27.48 -12.92
N PRO A 87 -10.13 -28.29 -12.52
CA PRO A 87 -11.05 -27.92 -11.44
C PRO A 87 -10.33 -27.57 -10.14
N GLU A 88 -9.23 -28.25 -9.83
CA GLU A 88 -8.40 -27.99 -8.64
C GLU A 88 -7.70 -26.63 -8.73
N GLN A 89 -7.10 -26.31 -9.89
CA GLN A 89 -6.47 -25.01 -10.12
C GLN A 89 -7.48 -23.87 -10.00
N LEU A 90 -8.71 -24.08 -10.51
CA LEU A 90 -9.80 -23.11 -10.42
C LEU A 90 -10.32 -22.95 -8.99
N ALA A 91 -10.40 -24.02 -8.21
CA ALA A 91 -10.78 -23.97 -6.81
C ALA A 91 -9.74 -23.20 -5.97
N LEU A 92 -8.44 -23.48 -6.18
CA LEU A 92 -7.35 -22.70 -5.58
C LEU A 92 -7.38 -21.24 -6.01
N PHE A 93 -7.69 -20.99 -7.29
CA PHE A 93 -7.82 -19.65 -7.83
C PHE A 93 -9.08 -18.92 -7.32
N ALA A 94 -10.08 -19.60 -6.78
CA ALA A 94 -11.28 -18.98 -6.23
C ALA A 94 -11.12 -18.53 -4.77
N ASP A 95 -10.20 -19.14 -4.01
CA ASP A 95 -9.96 -18.93 -2.57
C ASP A 95 -9.19 -17.62 -2.25
N THR A 96 -9.57 -16.49 -2.89
CA THR A 96 -8.62 -15.40 -3.15
C THR A 96 -8.48 -14.32 -2.09
N THR A 97 -7.44 -14.48 -1.27
CA THR A 97 -6.74 -13.38 -0.57
C THR A 97 -5.32 -13.12 -1.11
N ARG A 98 -4.86 -13.88 -2.11
CA ARG A 98 -3.43 -13.97 -2.48
C ARG A 98 -3.02 -13.37 -3.83
N HIS A 99 -3.97 -12.93 -4.66
CA HIS A 99 -3.66 -12.44 -6.01
C HIS A 99 -3.30 -10.94 -6.03
N ALA A 100 -2.30 -10.60 -6.83
CA ALA A 100 -1.85 -9.23 -7.04
C ALA A 100 -2.97 -8.37 -7.63
N GLN A 101 -3.30 -7.30 -6.92
CA GLN A 101 -4.16 -6.24 -7.45
C GLN A 101 -3.30 -5.29 -8.27
N HIS A 102 -3.84 -4.82 -9.39
CA HIS A 102 -3.18 -3.84 -10.24
C HIS A 102 -4.08 -2.64 -10.43
N PRO A 103 -3.56 -1.40 -10.29
CA PRO A 103 -4.30 -0.22 -10.67
C PRO A 103 -4.62 -0.27 -12.17
N GLU A 104 -5.75 0.31 -12.53
CA GLU A 104 -6.13 0.47 -13.92
C GLU A 104 -5.06 1.27 -14.66
N LEU A 105 -4.65 0.80 -15.84
CA LEU A 105 -3.61 1.46 -16.60
C LEU A 105 -4.17 2.80 -17.11
N PRO A 106 -3.51 3.95 -16.85
CA PRO A 106 -3.98 5.22 -17.37
C PRO A 106 -4.09 5.16 -18.90
N PRO A 107 -5.06 5.84 -19.53
CA PRO A 107 -5.17 5.84 -20.97
C PRO A 107 -3.87 6.35 -21.60
N PRO A 108 -3.47 5.83 -22.79
CA PRO A 108 -2.29 6.32 -23.49
C PRO A 108 -2.39 7.84 -23.67
N THR A 109 -1.33 8.55 -23.31
CA THR A 109 -1.28 10.01 -23.41
C THR A 109 -1.09 10.42 -24.88
N ALA A 110 -2.15 11.01 -25.47
CA ALA A 110 -2.25 11.62 -26.81
C ALA A 110 -2.49 10.65 -28.00
N PRO A 111 -3.17 11.11 -29.09
CA PRO A 111 -3.85 10.22 -30.03
C PRO A 111 -2.89 9.44 -30.91
N LEU A 112 -3.26 8.18 -31.18
CA LEU A 112 -2.63 7.30 -32.16
C LEU A 112 -2.47 8.05 -33.50
N ALA A 113 -1.23 8.19 -33.98
CA ALA A 113 -0.98 8.50 -35.38
C ALA A 113 -1.64 7.41 -36.26
N PRO A 114 -2.20 7.75 -37.42
CA PRO A 114 -3.01 6.82 -38.20
C PRO A 114 -2.17 5.61 -38.64
N ALA A 115 -2.70 4.42 -38.40
CA ALA A 115 -2.14 3.18 -38.89
C ALA A 115 -2.11 3.19 -40.43
N ALA A 116 -0.97 2.82 -41.01
CA ALA A 116 -0.84 2.54 -42.44
C ALA A 116 -1.75 1.35 -42.85
N PRO A 117 -2.24 1.30 -44.10
CA PRO A 117 -3.31 0.38 -44.49
C PRO A 117 -2.79 -1.04 -44.64
N GLY A 118 -3.41 -1.99 -43.91
CA GLY A 118 -3.30 -3.43 -44.11
C GLY A 118 -4.58 -3.99 -44.77
N PRO A 119 -4.50 -5.06 -45.57
CA PRO A 119 -5.49 -5.35 -46.61
C PRO A 119 -6.78 -6.03 -46.10
N ALA A 120 -7.85 -5.70 -46.82
CA ALA A 120 -9.14 -6.37 -47.05
C ALA A 120 -9.66 -7.39 -46.02
N GLN A 121 -10.83 -7.04 -45.45
CA GLN A 121 -11.72 -7.90 -44.68
C GLN A 121 -12.40 -8.97 -45.57
N CYS A 122 -12.82 -10.08 -44.95
CA CYS A 122 -13.83 -11.02 -45.46
C CYS A 122 -14.87 -11.31 -44.34
N PRO A 123 -16.15 -11.60 -44.65
CA PRO A 123 -17.29 -11.37 -43.76
C PRO A 123 -17.63 -12.57 -42.83
N PRO A 124 -18.51 -12.39 -41.82
CA PRO A 124 -18.73 -13.37 -40.76
C PRO A 124 -19.89 -14.33 -41.08
N PRO A 125 -19.96 -15.51 -40.41
CA PRO A 125 -21.23 -16.19 -40.20
C PRO A 125 -21.64 -16.23 -38.72
N THR A 126 -22.85 -15.71 -38.50
CA THR A 126 -23.92 -16.06 -37.55
C THR A 126 -23.65 -17.04 -36.39
N ALA A 127 -24.03 -16.61 -35.18
CA ALA A 127 -24.10 -17.33 -33.90
C ALA A 127 -25.15 -18.48 -33.89
N PRO A 128 -25.39 -19.24 -32.78
CA PRO A 128 -24.62 -19.40 -31.53
C PRO A 128 -24.39 -20.89 -31.14
N LYS A 129 -23.32 -21.20 -30.40
CA LYS A 129 -23.33 -22.30 -29.41
C LYS A 129 -22.51 -21.89 -28.19
N ARG A 130 -23.23 -21.67 -27.09
CA ARG A 130 -22.70 -21.36 -25.77
C ARG A 130 -21.86 -22.53 -25.26
N MET A 131 -20.58 -22.30 -24.96
CA MET A 131 -19.84 -23.07 -23.96
C MET A 131 -18.64 -22.27 -23.42
N LEU A 132 -18.71 -21.96 -22.13
CA LEU A 132 -17.63 -21.87 -21.13
C LEU A 132 -16.36 -21.04 -21.45
N SER A 133 -16.41 -20.07 -22.35
CA SER A 133 -15.36 -19.04 -22.52
C SER A 133 -15.55 -17.80 -21.62
N ASP A 134 -16.65 -17.73 -20.87
CA ASP A 134 -17.18 -16.45 -20.35
C ASP A 134 -16.75 -16.10 -18.92
N VAL A 135 -15.79 -16.83 -18.33
CA VAL A 135 -15.25 -16.45 -17.00
C VAL A 135 -14.15 -15.40 -17.11
N CYS A 136 -13.56 -15.20 -18.30
CA CYS A 136 -12.39 -14.33 -18.45
C CYS A 136 -12.65 -12.98 -19.14
N CYS A 137 -13.83 -12.77 -19.72
CA CYS A 137 -14.20 -11.53 -20.39
C CYS A 137 -15.63 -11.16 -20.01
N GLN A 138 -15.80 -10.43 -18.91
CA GLN A 138 -16.94 -9.52 -18.84
C GLN A 138 -16.53 -8.19 -19.45
N ASP A 139 -17.36 -7.65 -20.33
CA ASP A 139 -17.33 -6.23 -20.68
C ASP A 139 -17.48 -5.42 -19.38
N GLU A 140 -16.65 -4.40 -19.22
CA GLU A 140 -16.45 -3.56 -18.02
C GLU A 140 -17.69 -2.78 -17.53
N ALA A 141 -18.89 -3.07 -18.04
CA ALA A 141 -20.10 -2.29 -17.79
C ALA A 141 -21.16 -2.98 -16.89
N VAL A 142 -21.03 -4.25 -16.48
CA VAL A 142 -22.10 -4.97 -15.74
C VAL A 142 -21.69 -5.54 -14.37
N LEU A 143 -20.42 -5.46 -13.99
CA LEU A 143 -20.00 -5.71 -12.60
C LEU A 143 -19.22 -4.51 -12.07
N GLN A 144 -19.93 -3.46 -11.69
CA GLN A 144 -19.40 -2.51 -10.71
C GLN A 144 -19.93 -2.90 -9.33
N PRO A 145 -19.15 -3.58 -8.47
CA PRO A 145 -18.90 -2.98 -7.18
C PRO A 145 -17.97 -1.80 -7.46
N THR A 146 -18.46 -0.59 -7.23
CA THR A 146 -17.61 0.61 -7.23
C THR A 146 -16.35 0.29 -6.43
N PRO A 147 -15.13 0.43 -6.99
CA PRO A 147 -13.94 0.28 -6.17
C PRO A 147 -14.07 1.30 -5.02
N PRO A 148 -13.70 0.95 -3.77
CA PRO A 148 -13.44 2.00 -2.80
C PRO A 148 -12.33 2.81 -3.44
N GLN A 149 -12.68 4.01 -3.92
CA GLN A 149 -11.65 4.98 -4.22
C GLN A 149 -10.78 5.08 -2.97
N PRO A 150 -9.45 5.26 -3.08
CA PRO A 150 -8.73 5.81 -1.94
C PRO A 150 -9.57 7.01 -1.48
N MET A 151 -9.75 7.17 -0.17
CA MET A 151 -10.38 8.38 0.37
C MET A 151 -9.50 9.59 0.00
N ALA A 152 -9.52 9.99 -1.26
CA ALA A 152 -9.07 11.26 -1.73
C ALA A 152 -10.09 12.21 -1.15
N LEU A 153 -9.65 12.92 -0.11
CA LEU A 153 -10.36 14.05 0.44
C LEU A 153 -10.85 14.90 -0.75
N ALA A 154 -12.16 15.15 -0.82
CA ALA A 154 -12.73 16.01 -1.85
C ALA A 154 -11.96 17.35 -1.87
N PRO A 155 -11.78 18.01 -3.03
CA PRO A 155 -10.98 19.23 -3.16
C PRO A 155 -11.35 20.38 -2.20
N SER A 156 -12.54 20.35 -1.60
CA SER A 156 -12.97 21.24 -0.51
C SER A 156 -12.24 21.04 0.83
N HIS A 157 -11.41 19.99 0.96
CA HIS A 157 -10.60 19.67 2.14
C HIS A 157 -9.10 19.72 1.81
N ALA A 158 -8.73 20.44 0.74
CA ALA A 158 -7.34 20.77 0.49
C ALA A 158 -6.74 21.38 1.77
N LEU A 159 -5.56 20.89 2.16
CA LEU A 159 -4.79 21.48 3.26
C LEU A 159 -4.76 22.98 3.03
N SER A 160 -5.05 23.77 4.08
CA SER A 160 -5.06 25.22 3.95
C SER A 160 -3.74 25.70 3.29
N ASP A 161 -3.76 26.82 2.56
CA ASP A 161 -2.53 27.41 1.97
C ASP A 161 -1.40 27.62 3.01
N LYS A 162 -1.75 27.63 4.30
CA LYS A 162 -0.81 27.48 5.42
C LYS A 162 -0.51 25.99 5.62
N GLY A 163 0.65 25.54 5.16
CA GLY A 163 1.06 24.14 5.36
C GLY A 163 1.13 23.73 6.83
N VAL A 164 1.06 22.41 7.05
CA VAL A 164 0.94 21.75 8.36
C VAL A 164 2.31 21.62 9.02
N ASP A 165 2.44 22.15 10.23
CA ASP A 165 3.55 21.82 11.12
C ASP A 165 3.20 20.55 11.91
N VAL A 166 4.00 19.49 11.78
CA VAL A 166 3.80 18.22 12.48
C VAL A 166 4.95 18.00 13.46
N GLN A 167 4.65 18.07 14.75
CA GLN A 167 5.54 17.69 15.86
C GLN A 167 5.25 16.23 16.21
N LEU A 168 6.06 15.33 15.65
CA LEU A 168 5.86 13.88 15.74
C LEU A 168 6.54 13.29 16.99
N GLY A 169 5.76 12.55 17.78
CA GLY A 169 6.23 11.59 18.76
C GLY A 169 6.10 10.16 18.26
N VAL A 170 7.15 9.34 18.39
CA VAL A 170 7.10 7.90 18.07
C VAL A 170 7.43 7.08 19.31
N LEU A 171 6.46 6.30 19.78
CA LEU A 171 6.59 5.47 20.99
C LEU A 171 6.55 3.99 20.65
N THR A 172 7.67 3.30 20.84
CA THR A 172 7.72 1.84 20.69
C THR A 172 7.38 1.18 22.03
N VAL A 173 6.34 0.37 22.04
CA VAL A 173 5.89 -0.40 23.21
C VAL A 173 6.32 -1.85 23.00
N SER A 174 7.30 -2.29 23.78
CA SER A 174 7.86 -3.63 23.66
C SER A 174 8.82 -3.91 24.82
N ASP A 175 8.48 -4.89 25.66
CA ASP A 175 9.33 -5.35 26.78
C ASP A 175 10.78 -5.61 26.33
N ARG A 176 10.95 -6.41 25.29
CA ARG A 176 12.26 -6.85 24.80
C ARG A 176 13.10 -5.70 24.22
N ALA A 177 12.46 -4.75 23.53
CA ALA A 177 13.12 -3.53 23.04
C ALA A 177 13.54 -2.62 24.19
N SER A 178 12.69 -2.48 25.21
CA SER A 178 12.99 -1.68 26.41
C SER A 178 14.16 -2.25 27.23
N GLN A 179 14.32 -3.58 27.20
CA GLN A 179 15.41 -4.32 27.84
C GLN A 179 16.69 -4.39 26.96
N GLY A 180 16.63 -3.89 25.72
CA GLY A 180 17.75 -3.90 24.78
C GLY A 180 18.04 -5.27 24.14
N GLU A 181 17.12 -6.24 24.24
CA GLU A 181 17.27 -7.57 23.66
C GLU A 181 17.21 -7.56 22.12
N TYR A 182 16.49 -6.59 21.54
CA TYR A 182 16.57 -6.29 20.11
C TYR A 182 16.45 -4.80 19.83
N ALA A 183 16.99 -4.40 18.68
CA ALA A 183 16.86 -3.05 18.16
C ALA A 183 15.41 -2.78 17.71
N ASP A 184 14.90 -1.59 18.04
CA ASP A 184 13.63 -1.12 17.51
C ASP A 184 13.73 -0.88 16.00
N LEU A 185 13.01 -1.71 15.22
CA LEU A 185 12.92 -1.59 13.77
C LEU A 185 11.67 -0.83 13.32
N SER A 186 10.63 -0.78 14.15
CA SER A 186 9.33 -0.21 13.78
C SER A 186 9.31 1.30 13.98
N GLY A 187 9.92 1.81 15.05
CA GLY A 187 10.06 3.25 15.30
C GLY A 187 10.80 3.99 14.18
N PRO A 188 11.99 3.55 13.76
CA PRO A 188 12.69 4.14 12.62
C PRO A 188 11.88 4.06 11.32
N GLN A 189 11.14 2.97 11.10
CA GLN A 189 10.33 2.81 9.90
C GLN A 189 9.18 3.83 9.82
N ILE A 190 8.53 4.13 10.95
CA ILE A 190 7.49 5.18 11.04
C ILE A 190 8.07 6.52 10.60
N GLN A 191 9.26 6.86 11.11
CA GLN A 191 9.92 8.14 10.78
C GLN A 191 10.27 8.23 9.30
N THR A 192 10.84 7.16 8.72
CA THR A 192 11.18 7.14 7.29
C THR A 192 9.94 7.32 6.43
N GLN A 193 8.84 6.61 6.71
CA GLN A 193 7.63 6.71 5.88
C GLN A 193 6.95 8.07 5.97
N LEU A 194 6.91 8.69 7.15
CA LEU A 194 6.37 10.03 7.29
C LEU A 194 7.23 11.07 6.58
N LYS A 195 8.57 10.93 6.61
CA LYS A 195 9.48 11.78 5.83
C LYS A 195 9.28 11.58 4.33
N ASP A 196 9.22 10.34 3.87
CA ASP A 196 9.00 10.00 2.46
C ASP A 196 7.65 10.56 1.98
N PHE A 197 6.58 10.42 2.78
CA PHE A 197 5.29 10.99 2.45
C PHE A 197 5.31 12.52 2.43
N ALA A 198 5.89 13.16 3.45
CA ALA A 198 5.98 14.62 3.52
C ALA A 198 6.74 15.21 2.31
N SER A 199 7.76 14.49 1.79
CA SER A 199 8.53 14.91 0.61
C SER A 199 7.77 14.84 -0.72
N GLN A 200 6.62 14.15 -0.76
CA GLN A 200 5.78 14.08 -1.96
C GLN A 200 4.92 15.33 -2.15
N PHE A 201 4.80 16.17 -1.12
CA PHE A 201 4.05 17.43 -1.20
C PHE A 201 5.00 18.60 -1.50
N PRO A 202 4.50 19.68 -2.15
CA PRO A 202 5.28 20.88 -2.40
C PRO A 202 5.91 21.41 -1.10
N LEU A 203 7.16 21.87 -1.21
CA LEU A 203 7.90 22.52 -0.13
C LEU A 203 7.04 23.57 0.56
N GLY A 204 6.80 23.37 1.86
CA GLY A 204 6.00 24.28 2.69
C GLY A 204 4.60 23.79 3.05
N THR A 205 4.10 22.69 2.44
CA THR A 205 2.76 22.13 2.73
C THR A 205 2.77 21.19 3.94
N TRP A 206 3.85 20.44 4.14
CA TRP A 206 4.08 19.57 5.30
C TRP A 206 5.47 19.84 5.88
N ARG A 207 5.53 20.30 7.12
CA ARG A 207 6.76 20.55 7.88
C ARG A 207 6.80 19.55 9.03
N LEU A 208 7.44 18.40 8.78
CA LEU A 208 7.58 17.33 9.75
C LEU A 208 8.84 17.51 10.60
N ALA A 209 8.67 17.62 11.91
CA ALA A 209 9.74 17.55 12.90
C ALA A 209 9.52 16.32 13.79
N VAL A 210 10.53 15.46 13.90
CA VAL A 210 10.50 14.35 14.87
C VAL A 210 10.97 14.91 16.22
N SER A 211 10.01 15.22 17.09
CA SER A 211 10.26 15.94 18.35
C SER A 211 10.62 15.00 19.49
N ARG A 212 10.09 13.76 19.46
CA ARG A 212 10.26 12.74 20.49
C ARG A 212 10.31 11.34 19.90
N THR A 213 11.21 10.52 20.41
CA THR A 213 11.23 9.07 20.17
C THR A 213 11.54 8.36 21.47
N GLY A 214 10.86 7.26 21.75
CA GLY A 214 11.03 6.55 23.02
C GLY A 214 10.65 5.08 22.90
N VAL A 215 11.17 4.28 23.82
CA VAL A 215 10.85 2.86 23.96
C VAL A 215 10.42 2.63 25.40
N VAL A 216 9.30 1.94 25.60
CA VAL A 216 8.76 1.58 26.92
C VAL A 216 8.40 0.10 26.97
N PRO A 217 8.43 -0.54 28.15
CA PRO A 217 7.88 -1.89 28.32
C PRO A 217 6.36 -1.90 28.12
N ASP A 218 5.79 -3.09 27.99
CA ASP A 218 4.36 -3.33 27.86
C ASP A 218 3.64 -3.17 29.22
N GLU A 219 3.83 -2.01 29.85
CA GLU A 219 3.28 -1.64 31.15
C GLU A 219 2.39 -0.41 31.00
N GLN A 220 1.10 -0.55 31.33
CA GLN A 220 0.08 0.47 31.06
C GLN A 220 0.48 1.85 31.62
N GLN A 221 0.95 1.90 32.87
CA GLN A 221 1.35 3.15 33.53
C GLN A 221 2.52 3.85 32.83
N CYS A 222 3.48 3.08 32.31
CA CYS A 222 4.62 3.62 31.57
C CYS A 222 4.17 4.25 30.25
N ILE A 223 3.30 3.57 29.52
CA ILE A 223 2.73 4.07 28.26
C ILE A 223 1.91 5.34 28.53
N GLU A 224 1.01 5.33 29.52
CA GLU A 224 0.21 6.49 29.89
C GLU A 224 1.05 7.70 30.26
N SER A 225 2.13 7.50 31.04
CA SER A 225 3.02 8.59 31.46
C SER A 225 3.64 9.29 30.27
N VAL A 226 4.17 8.52 29.31
CA VAL A 226 4.80 9.08 28.10
C VAL A 226 3.77 9.78 27.22
N LEU A 227 2.59 9.18 27.02
CA LEU A 227 1.53 9.80 26.22
C LEU A 227 1.06 11.14 26.83
N LYS A 228 0.96 11.23 28.17
CA LYS A 228 0.62 12.48 28.87
C LYS A 228 1.73 13.52 28.70
N GLU A 229 2.97 13.14 29.02
CA GLU A 229 4.15 14.02 28.92
C GLU A 229 4.32 14.60 27.51
N TRP A 230 4.21 13.78 26.47
CA TRP A 230 4.44 14.23 25.10
C TRP A 230 3.27 15.06 24.53
N SER A 231 2.09 14.97 25.13
CA SER A 231 0.91 15.75 24.72
C SER A 231 0.79 17.10 25.45
N GLU A 232 1.67 17.37 26.40
CA GLU A 232 1.64 18.56 27.26
C GLU A 232 2.86 19.45 27.02
N PRO A 233 2.72 20.77 27.18
CA PRO A 233 3.86 21.67 27.09
C PRO A 233 4.82 21.43 28.27
N ALA A 234 6.11 21.32 27.96
CA ALA A 234 7.19 21.27 28.94
C ALA A 234 8.11 22.48 28.76
N ASP A 235 8.87 22.84 29.80
CA ASP A 235 9.77 23.99 29.76
C ASP A 235 10.74 23.92 28.57
N GLY A 236 10.57 24.86 27.63
CA GLY A 236 11.38 24.96 26.42
C GLY A 236 11.10 23.93 25.32
N VAL A 237 10.07 23.08 25.46
CA VAL A 237 9.71 22.08 24.44
C VAL A 237 8.23 22.09 24.10
N SER A 238 7.94 22.26 22.80
CA SER A 238 6.58 22.18 22.28
C SER A 238 6.02 20.75 22.39
N PRO A 239 4.72 20.59 22.71
CA PRO A 239 4.07 19.29 22.73
C PRO A 239 4.04 18.68 21.32
N CYS A 240 3.98 17.35 21.26
CA CYS A 240 3.68 16.65 20.02
C CYS A 240 2.22 16.93 19.62
N ASN A 241 1.96 17.17 18.33
CA ASN A 241 0.60 17.25 17.81
C ASN A 241 0.17 15.95 17.11
N LEU A 242 1.12 15.05 16.87
CA LEU A 242 0.90 13.68 16.41
C LEU A 242 1.77 12.71 17.22
N ILE A 243 1.17 11.72 17.86
CA ILE A 243 1.86 10.61 18.51
C ILE A 243 1.46 9.31 17.84
N LEU A 244 2.45 8.54 17.39
CA LEU A 244 2.26 7.20 16.85
C LEU A 244 2.91 6.20 17.79
N THR A 245 2.11 5.27 18.32
CA THR A 245 2.65 4.14 19.08
C THR A 245 2.81 2.93 18.18
N THR A 246 3.75 2.03 18.48
CA THR A 246 3.92 0.76 17.78
C THR A 246 4.15 -0.38 18.75
N GLY A 247 3.31 -1.42 18.68
CA GLY A 247 3.38 -2.60 19.56
C GLY A 247 2.32 -2.60 20.66
N GLY A 248 2.15 -3.75 21.31
CA GLY A 248 1.22 -3.94 22.44
C GLY A 248 -0.27 -3.86 22.09
N THR A 249 -0.68 -4.08 20.84
CA THR A 249 -2.08 -3.91 20.35
C THR A 249 -2.82 -5.22 20.03
N GLY A 250 -2.18 -6.38 20.23
CA GLY A 250 -2.77 -7.69 19.96
C GLY A 250 -3.55 -8.26 21.16
N PHE A 251 -3.75 -9.57 21.18
CA PHE A 251 -4.49 -10.29 22.24
C PHE A 251 -3.57 -10.90 23.30
N ALA A 252 -2.25 -10.66 23.28
CA ALA A 252 -1.37 -11.17 24.31
C ALA A 252 -1.70 -10.54 25.67
N LEU A 253 -1.46 -11.27 26.77
CA LEU A 253 -1.77 -10.78 28.12
C LEU A 253 -1.08 -9.47 28.49
N ARG A 254 0.09 -9.20 27.88
CA ARG A 254 0.86 -7.98 28.09
C ARG A 254 0.51 -6.88 27.08
N ASP A 255 -0.26 -7.17 26.04
CA ASP A 255 -0.68 -6.14 25.08
C ASP A 255 -1.67 -5.19 25.79
N VAL A 256 -1.19 -4.03 26.24
CA VAL A 256 -1.98 -3.03 26.99
C VAL A 256 -1.94 -1.62 26.39
N THR A 257 -1.37 -1.47 25.20
CA THR A 257 -1.27 -0.16 24.52
C THR A 257 -2.64 0.47 24.25
N PRO A 258 -3.68 -0.29 23.81
CA PRO A 258 -5.01 0.28 23.63
C PRO A 258 -5.63 0.81 24.92
N GLU A 259 -5.52 0.07 26.02
CA GLU A 259 -6.02 0.45 27.34
C GLU A 259 -5.32 1.73 27.83
N ALA A 260 -3.99 1.77 27.76
CA ALA A 260 -3.20 2.95 28.11
C ALA A 260 -3.60 4.16 27.27
N THR A 261 -3.80 3.96 25.97
CA THR A 261 -4.20 5.05 25.08
C THR A 261 -5.60 5.54 25.44
N GLN A 262 -6.58 4.65 25.55
CA GLN A 262 -7.96 4.97 25.91
C GLN A 262 -8.05 5.76 27.23
N ALA A 263 -7.21 5.42 28.22
CA ALA A 263 -7.18 6.09 29.53
C ALA A 263 -6.73 7.56 29.47
N VAL A 264 -5.95 7.97 28.47
CA VAL A 264 -5.44 9.36 28.35
C VAL A 264 -6.20 10.23 27.36
N LEU A 265 -7.02 9.63 26.51
CA LEU A 265 -7.78 10.32 25.48
C LEU A 265 -8.91 11.17 26.08
N HIS A 266 -9.10 12.38 25.56
CA HIS A 266 -10.26 13.21 25.86
C HIS A 266 -11.42 12.94 24.89
N LYS A 267 -11.10 12.56 23.66
CA LYS A 267 -12.07 12.28 22.61
C LYS A 267 -11.59 11.12 21.74
N ALA A 268 -12.42 10.11 21.55
CA ALA A 268 -12.10 9.00 20.65
C ALA A 268 -12.19 9.43 19.18
N ALA A 269 -11.31 8.89 18.34
CA ALA A 269 -11.32 9.04 16.88
C ALA A 269 -11.50 7.67 16.21
N ALA A 270 -12.52 6.92 16.64
CA ALA A 270 -12.75 5.53 16.24
C ALA A 270 -12.84 5.35 14.71
N GLY A 271 -13.33 6.35 13.97
CA GLY A 271 -13.43 6.31 12.51
C GLY A 271 -12.08 6.05 11.81
N LEU A 272 -10.96 6.58 12.35
CA LEU A 272 -9.62 6.31 11.80
C LEU A 272 -9.28 4.83 11.91
N MET A 273 -9.54 4.22 13.07
CA MET A 273 -9.23 2.81 13.29
C MET A 273 -10.20 1.88 12.58
N THR A 274 -11.47 2.27 12.41
CA THR A 274 -12.41 1.53 11.56
C THR A 274 -11.93 1.50 10.12
N ALA A 275 -11.49 2.62 9.55
CA ALA A 275 -10.96 2.67 8.20
C ALA A 275 -9.70 1.79 8.06
N VAL A 276 -8.75 1.92 8.98
CA VAL A 276 -7.56 1.08 9.02
C VAL A 276 -7.92 -0.40 9.10
N LEU A 277 -8.84 -0.78 9.98
CA LEU A 277 -9.25 -2.17 10.14
C LEU A 277 -9.91 -2.73 8.87
N LEU A 278 -10.85 -1.99 8.28
CA LEU A 278 -11.54 -2.41 7.06
C LEU A 278 -10.60 -2.58 5.88
N GLU A 279 -9.63 -1.68 5.70
CA GLU A 279 -8.63 -1.78 4.64
C GLU A 279 -7.61 -2.89 4.91
N SER A 280 -7.12 -3.03 6.14
CA SER A 280 -6.14 -4.06 6.49
C SER A 280 -6.72 -5.48 6.40
N MET A 281 -8.00 -5.69 6.73
CA MET A 281 -8.66 -7.00 6.60
C MET A 281 -8.78 -7.50 5.15
N LYS A 282 -8.70 -6.60 4.15
CA LYS A 282 -8.71 -7.00 2.73
C LYS A 282 -7.45 -7.76 2.32
N VAL A 283 -6.35 -7.54 3.04
CA VAL A 283 -5.03 -8.12 2.71
C VAL A 283 -4.52 -9.09 3.77
N GLU A 284 -4.93 -8.93 5.03
CA GLU A 284 -4.51 -9.77 6.15
C GLU A 284 -5.74 -10.07 7.03
N PRO A 285 -6.36 -11.26 6.92
CA PRO A 285 -7.51 -11.63 7.73
C PRO A 285 -7.24 -11.50 9.24
N LEU A 286 -6.01 -11.77 9.70
CA LEU A 286 -5.66 -11.65 11.13
C LEU A 286 -5.64 -10.20 11.62
N ALA A 287 -5.77 -9.19 10.75
CA ALA A 287 -5.93 -7.79 11.15
C ALA A 287 -7.14 -7.58 12.06
N MET A 288 -8.16 -8.45 11.99
CA MET A 288 -9.33 -8.44 12.88
C MET A 288 -9.00 -8.65 14.36
N LEU A 289 -7.80 -9.14 14.68
CA LEU A 289 -7.35 -9.33 16.05
C LEU A 289 -6.67 -8.07 16.63
N SER A 290 -6.54 -7.00 15.85
CA SER A 290 -6.01 -5.73 16.33
C SER A 290 -7.01 -5.04 17.25
N ARG A 291 -6.55 -4.61 18.42
CA ARG A 291 -7.31 -3.77 19.36
C ARG A 291 -6.88 -2.30 19.31
N ALA A 292 -6.10 -1.91 18.31
CA ALA A 292 -5.55 -0.57 18.20
C ALA A 292 -6.65 0.52 18.24
N VAL A 293 -6.40 1.59 19.01
CA VAL A 293 -7.31 2.74 19.12
C VAL A 293 -6.64 4.01 18.61
N ALA A 294 -7.46 5.02 18.31
CA ALA A 294 -7.02 6.36 17.99
C ALA A 294 -7.92 7.39 18.68
N GLY A 295 -7.36 8.55 18.99
CA GLY A 295 -8.11 9.65 19.56
C GLY A 295 -7.29 10.90 19.78
N ILE A 296 -7.92 11.87 20.42
CA ILE A 296 -7.37 13.19 20.67
C ILE A 296 -7.21 13.38 22.18
N ARG A 297 -6.01 13.83 22.57
CA ARG A 297 -5.69 14.37 23.89
C ARG A 297 -5.21 15.81 23.69
N HIS A 298 -5.87 16.78 24.31
CA HIS A 298 -5.59 18.21 24.10
C HIS A 298 -5.51 18.57 22.59
N ARG A 299 -4.33 18.98 22.11
CA ARG A 299 -4.00 19.30 20.70
C ARG A 299 -3.12 18.23 20.07
N THR A 300 -3.27 16.98 20.53
CA THR A 300 -2.45 15.85 20.09
C THR A 300 -3.34 14.72 19.59
N LEU A 301 -3.12 14.32 18.34
CA LEU A 301 -3.70 13.12 17.76
C LEU A 301 -2.81 11.92 18.14
N ILE A 302 -3.39 10.91 18.79
CA ILE A 302 -2.69 9.69 19.20
C ILE A 302 -3.28 8.52 18.41
N ILE A 303 -2.42 7.72 17.76
CA ILE A 303 -2.82 6.56 16.97
C ILE A 303 -1.94 5.36 17.32
N ASN A 304 -2.57 4.21 17.60
CA ASN A 304 -1.83 2.98 17.80
C ASN A 304 -1.59 2.25 16.48
N LEU A 305 -0.34 1.83 16.27
CA LEU A 305 0.08 1.02 15.14
C LEU A 305 0.50 -0.38 15.60
N PRO A 306 0.46 -1.39 14.71
CA PRO A 306 0.91 -2.74 15.00
C PRO A 306 2.42 -2.78 15.28
N GLY A 307 2.91 -3.82 15.95
CA GLY A 307 4.35 -3.93 16.27
C GLY A 307 5.25 -4.34 15.09
N ARG A 308 4.70 -4.94 14.03
CA ARG A 308 5.49 -5.45 12.89
C ARG A 308 5.73 -4.34 11.85
N PRO A 309 6.97 -4.13 11.35
CA PRO A 309 7.25 -3.06 10.40
C PRO A 309 6.37 -3.11 9.13
N ASN A 310 6.13 -4.28 8.54
CA ASN A 310 5.26 -4.36 7.36
C ASN A 310 3.81 -3.94 7.64
N ALA A 311 3.27 -4.27 8.82
CA ALA A 311 1.91 -3.88 9.20
C ALA A 311 1.82 -2.39 9.53
N VAL A 312 2.86 -1.81 10.13
CA VAL A 312 3.01 -0.34 10.29
C VAL A 312 2.92 0.35 8.93
N ARG A 313 3.64 -0.16 7.92
CA ARG A 313 3.65 0.40 6.56
C ARG A 313 2.25 0.45 5.95
N GLN A 314 1.52 -0.65 6.05
CA GLN A 314 0.17 -0.76 5.52
C GLN A 314 -0.78 0.20 6.23
N ASN A 315 -0.78 0.22 7.56
CA ASN A 315 -1.63 1.11 8.34
C ASN A 315 -1.33 2.58 8.06
N LEU A 316 -0.05 2.96 7.94
CA LEU A 316 0.32 4.34 7.59
C LEU A 316 -0.15 4.72 6.20
N GLN A 317 -0.02 3.86 5.19
CA GLN A 317 -0.53 4.15 3.84
C GLN A 317 -2.02 4.51 3.82
N ILE A 318 -2.82 3.89 4.70
CA ILE A 318 -4.26 4.19 4.84
C ILE A 318 -4.49 5.55 5.52
N LEU A 319 -3.66 5.89 6.52
CA LEU A 319 -3.82 7.10 7.34
C LEU A 319 -3.23 8.36 6.71
N LEU A 320 -2.12 8.24 5.99
CA LEU A 320 -1.35 9.37 5.46
C LEU A 320 -2.19 10.39 4.65
N PRO A 321 -3.16 9.99 3.80
CA PRO A 321 -4.01 10.94 3.08
C PRO A 321 -4.82 11.89 3.98
N VAL A 322 -5.18 11.47 5.20
CA VAL A 322 -6.03 12.24 6.12
C VAL A 322 -5.25 12.87 7.28
N LEU A 323 -4.03 12.40 7.56
CA LEU A 323 -3.26 12.81 8.73
C LEU A 323 -3.00 14.33 8.77
N GLY A 324 -2.66 14.95 7.64
CA GLY A 324 -2.38 16.39 7.60
C GLY A 324 -3.59 17.24 7.99
N TYR A 325 -4.76 16.89 7.46
CA TYR A 325 -6.02 17.56 7.80
C TYR A 325 -6.41 17.31 9.26
N ALA A 326 -6.27 16.07 9.73
CA ALA A 326 -6.56 15.72 11.12
C ALA A 326 -5.67 16.50 12.10
N VAL A 327 -4.38 16.64 11.82
CA VAL A 327 -3.46 17.44 12.65
C VAL A 327 -3.83 18.93 12.63
N GLN A 328 -4.18 19.50 11.47
CA GLN A 328 -4.64 20.90 11.39
C GLN A 328 -5.90 21.15 12.23
N GLN A 329 -6.87 20.23 12.18
CA GLN A 329 -8.10 20.34 12.97
C GLN A 329 -7.82 20.25 14.48
N VAL A 330 -6.95 19.32 14.88
CA VAL A 330 -6.59 19.14 16.28
C VAL A 330 -5.78 20.34 16.82
N ASP A 331 -4.96 20.95 15.97
CA ASP A 331 -4.24 22.18 16.29
C ASP A 331 -5.10 23.45 16.16
N GLY A 332 -6.40 23.34 15.85
CA GLY A 332 -7.30 24.49 15.77
C GLY A 332 -6.90 25.52 14.71
N GLN A 333 -6.23 25.09 13.65
CA GLN A 333 -5.82 25.92 12.51
C GLN A 333 -6.87 25.94 11.38
N LEU A 334 -7.99 25.24 11.56
CA LEU A 334 -9.16 25.17 10.68
C LEU A 334 -10.40 25.69 11.39
#